data_AF-A0A2K3K476-F1
#
_entry.id   AF-A0A2K3K476-F1
#
_cell.length_a   1.000
_cell.length_b   1.000
_cell.length_c   1.000
_cell.angle_alpha   90.00
_cell.angle_beta   90.00
_cell.angle_gamma   90.00
#
_symmetry.space_group_name_H-M   'P 1'
#
loop_
_entity.id
_entity.type
_entity.pdbx_description
1 polymer ?
#
loop_
_entity_poly.entity_id
_entity_poly.type
_entity_poly.pdbx_seq_one_letter_code
_entity_poly.pdbx_strand_id
1 'polypeptide(L)'
;LDKQAPEEATVPPPPASNNAPVVLRRLERPIVPNRTLQDYERVSDDMVTPDGDIVHLALFVDTEPLTYAEASKHEEWRQAMTEEIASIEKNATWSITQLPPEARH
;
A
#
# COMPACT_ATOMS: atom_id res chain seq x y z
N LEU A 1 63.92 -20.61 -32.11
CA LEU A 1 63.37 -19.24 -32.07
C LEU A 1 62.14 -19.31 -32.96
N ASP A 2 60.90 -19.10 -32.52
CA ASP A 2 60.30 -18.25 -31.48
C ASP A 2 59.51 -19.09 -30.45
N LYS A 3 59.55 -18.91 -29.12
CA LYS A 3 59.15 -17.82 -28.20
C LYS A 3 57.63 -17.56 -28.08
N GLN A 4 57.07 -18.05 -26.97
CA GLN A 4 55.95 -17.57 -26.11
C GLN A 4 54.49 -17.67 -26.65
N ALA A 5 53.60 -18.58 -26.17
CA ALA A 5 52.79 -18.66 -24.92
C ALA A 5 51.54 -17.73 -24.88
N PRO A 6 50.49 -17.95 -24.07
CA PRO A 6 50.12 -19.08 -23.18
C PRO A 6 48.68 -19.64 -23.41
N GLU A 7 48.28 -20.61 -22.57
CA GLU A 7 46.91 -21.13 -22.44
C GLU A 7 45.84 -20.02 -22.32
N GLU A 8 44.74 -20.18 -23.06
CA GLU A 8 43.46 -19.59 -22.71
C GLU A 8 42.49 -20.75 -22.44
N ALA A 9 42.26 -21.02 -21.16
CA ALA A 9 41.26 -21.98 -20.72
C ALA A 9 39.89 -21.54 -21.22
N THR A 10 39.31 -22.27 -22.19
CA THR A 10 37.94 -22.08 -22.65
C THR A 10 36.99 -22.31 -21.49
N VAL A 11 36.57 -21.21 -20.85
CA VAL A 11 35.44 -21.19 -19.92
C VAL A 11 34.19 -21.51 -20.74
N PRO A 12 33.35 -22.50 -20.37
CA PRO A 12 32.10 -22.72 -21.08
C PRO A 12 31.20 -21.49 -20.92
N PRO A 13 30.44 -21.09 -21.97
CA PRO A 13 29.57 -19.93 -21.88
C PRO A 13 28.58 -20.11 -20.73
N PRO A 14 28.20 -19.03 -20.03
CA PRO A 14 27.18 -19.11 -18.98
C PRO A 14 25.89 -19.67 -19.58
N PRO A 15 25.13 -20.51 -18.85
CA PRO A 15 23.87 -21.01 -19.34
C PRO A 15 22.97 -19.83 -19.68
N ALA A 16 22.37 -19.86 -20.85
CA ALA A 16 21.47 -18.83 -21.35
C ALA A 16 20.48 -18.43 -20.24
N SER A 17 20.41 -17.13 -19.93
CA SER A 17 19.40 -16.57 -19.03
C SER A 17 18.04 -16.94 -19.60
N ASN A 18 17.39 -17.91 -18.95
CA ASN A 18 16.13 -18.46 -19.39
C ASN A 18 15.03 -17.43 -19.08
N ASN A 19 14.90 -16.40 -19.92
CA ASN A 19 13.77 -15.47 -19.92
C ASN A 19 12.53 -16.14 -20.50
N ALA A 20 12.23 -17.37 -20.08
CA ALA A 20 10.93 -17.94 -20.33
C ALA A 20 9.93 -17.09 -19.54
N PRO A 21 8.85 -16.58 -20.17
CA PRO A 21 7.81 -15.91 -19.41
C PRO A 21 7.34 -16.89 -18.35
N VAL A 22 7.35 -16.48 -17.09
CA VAL A 22 6.71 -17.23 -16.02
C VAL A 22 5.24 -17.27 -16.39
N VAL A 23 4.82 -18.37 -17.03
CA VAL A 23 3.41 -18.65 -17.28
C VAL A 23 2.82 -18.94 -15.91
N LEU A 24 2.38 -17.88 -15.23
CA LEU A 24 1.46 -18.03 -14.12
C LEU A 24 0.29 -18.81 -14.70
N ARG A 25 0.12 -20.05 -14.23
CA ARG A 25 -0.93 -20.95 -14.67
C ARG A 25 -2.25 -20.35 -14.26
N ARG A 26 -2.75 -19.40 -15.07
CA ARG A 26 -4.05 -18.76 -14.89
C ARG A 26 -5.05 -19.90 -14.86
N LEU A 27 -5.81 -19.96 -13.78
CA LEU A 27 -6.85 -20.96 -13.64
C LEU A 27 -7.86 -20.72 -14.76
N GLU A 28 -7.91 -21.62 -15.74
CA GLU A 28 -8.96 -21.66 -16.78
C GLU A 28 -10.33 -22.06 -16.20
N ARG A 29 -10.40 -22.23 -14.88
CA ARG A 29 -11.65 -22.47 -14.15
C ARG A 29 -12.50 -21.20 -14.30
N PRO A 30 -13.72 -21.28 -14.85
CA PRO A 30 -14.65 -20.16 -14.80
C PRO A 30 -14.83 -19.75 -13.34
N ILE A 31 -14.32 -18.58 -12.97
CA ILE A 31 -14.51 -18.03 -11.63
C ILE A 31 -15.96 -17.56 -11.59
N VAL A 32 -16.84 -18.42 -11.09
CA VAL A 32 -18.21 -18.04 -10.79
C VAL A 32 -18.14 -17.19 -9.51
N PRO A 33 -18.57 -15.91 -9.55
CA PRO A 33 -18.55 -15.08 -8.35
C PRO A 33 -19.51 -15.65 -7.30
N ASN A 34 -19.17 -15.45 -6.03
CA ASN A 34 -20.08 -15.77 -4.93
C ASN A 34 -21.43 -15.06 -5.15
N ARG A 35 -22.54 -15.71 -4.75
CA ARG A 35 -23.90 -15.18 -4.92
C ARG A 35 -24.09 -13.77 -4.37
N THR A 36 -23.37 -13.39 -3.32
CA THR A 36 -23.46 -12.06 -2.72
C THR A 36 -22.85 -10.94 -3.59
N LEU A 37 -22.07 -11.30 -4.61
CA LEU A 37 -21.36 -10.37 -5.49
C LEU A 37 -21.97 -10.31 -6.90
N GLN A 38 -23.14 -10.92 -7.12
CA GLN A 38 -23.78 -10.93 -8.44
C GLN A 38 -24.40 -9.58 -8.81
N ASP A 39 -24.81 -8.79 -7.81
CA ASP A 39 -25.45 -7.49 -8.01
C ASP A 39 -24.44 -6.34 -8.16
N TYR A 40 -23.13 -6.66 -8.10
CA TYR A 40 -22.06 -5.67 -8.20
C TYR A 40 -21.45 -5.70 -9.60
N GLU A 41 -21.33 -4.52 -10.21
CA GLU A 41 -20.61 -4.33 -11.47
C GLU A 41 -19.11 -4.58 -11.22
N ARG A 42 -18.57 -5.61 -11.86
CA ARG A 42 -17.17 -5.99 -11.70
C ARG A 42 -16.36 -5.43 -12.85
N VAL A 43 -15.39 -4.59 -12.53
CA VAL A 43 -14.46 -4.08 -13.52
C VAL A 43 -13.37 -5.12 -13.77
N SER A 44 -13.08 -5.40 -15.05
CA SER A 44 -12.02 -6.34 -15.45
C SER A 44 -10.65 -5.80 -15.05
N ASP A 45 -9.74 -6.71 -14.65
CA ASP A 45 -8.36 -6.38 -14.27
C ASP A 45 -7.61 -5.65 -15.41
N ASP A 46 -7.92 -6.01 -16.66
CA ASP A 46 -7.34 -5.39 -17.86
C ASP A 46 -7.79 -3.93 -18.10
N MET A 47 -8.81 -3.46 -17.38
CA MET A 47 -9.30 -2.06 -17.42
C MET A 47 -8.62 -1.20 -16.35
N VAL A 48 -7.83 -1.78 -15.46
CA VAL A 48 -7.02 -1.05 -14.47
C VAL A 48 -5.81 -0.49 -15.19
N THR A 49 -5.98 0.65 -15.86
CA THR A 49 -4.90 1.32 -16.58
C THR A 49 -3.98 2.07 -15.60
N PRO A 50 -2.68 2.22 -15.92
CA PRO A 50 -1.78 3.12 -15.20
C PRO A 50 -2.26 4.58 -15.21
N ASP A 51 -3.08 4.94 -16.19
CA ASP A 51 -3.66 6.27 -16.38
C ASP A 51 -4.86 6.53 -15.44
N GLY A 52 -5.37 5.50 -14.75
CA GLY A 52 -5.74 5.65 -13.35
C GLY A 52 -7.22 5.78 -12.99
N ASP A 53 -8.19 5.70 -13.89
CA ASP A 53 -9.59 6.00 -13.53
C ASP A 53 -10.17 5.12 -12.40
N ILE A 54 -9.71 3.87 -12.25
CA ILE A 54 -10.16 2.92 -11.21
C ILE A 54 -9.24 2.91 -9.99
N VAL A 55 -7.93 3.06 -10.17
CA VAL A 55 -6.94 3.07 -9.07
C VAL A 55 -7.08 4.35 -8.25
N HIS A 56 -7.49 5.46 -8.87
CA HIS A 56 -7.65 6.75 -8.19
C HIS A 56 -8.84 6.75 -7.21
N LEU A 57 -9.89 5.95 -7.43
CA LEU A 57 -11.04 5.93 -6.51
C LEU A 57 -10.68 5.38 -5.12
N ALA A 58 -9.78 4.39 -5.04
CA ALA A 58 -9.34 3.83 -3.77
C ALA A 58 -8.35 4.73 -3.00
N LEU A 59 -7.63 5.61 -3.72
CA LEU A 59 -6.65 6.52 -3.13
C LEU A 59 -7.27 7.85 -2.68
N PHE A 60 -8.40 8.25 -3.26
CA PHE A 60 -9.06 9.53 -3.00
C PHE A 60 -10.40 9.43 -2.24
N VAL A 61 -10.88 8.22 -1.94
CA VAL A 61 -11.96 8.04 -0.96
C VAL A 61 -11.39 8.39 0.42
N ASP A 62 -11.75 9.58 0.88
CA ASP A 62 -11.62 10.04 2.26
C ASP A 62 -10.18 10.11 2.81
N THR A 63 -9.34 10.96 2.22
CA THR A 63 -8.05 11.29 2.81
C THR A 63 -8.24 12.05 4.12
N GLU A 64 -7.94 11.42 5.24
CA GLU A 64 -8.00 12.04 6.56
C GLU A 64 -6.95 13.17 6.70
N PRO A 65 -7.26 14.22 7.47
CA PRO A 65 -6.32 15.30 7.75
C PRO A 65 -5.10 14.77 8.52
N LEU A 66 -3.90 15.09 8.03
CA LEU A 66 -2.64 14.63 8.65
C LEU A 66 -2.22 15.49 9.83
N THR A 67 -2.80 16.68 9.97
CA THR A 67 -2.47 17.62 11.03
C THR A 67 -3.71 18.04 11.80
N TYR A 68 -3.52 18.37 13.08
CA TYR A 68 -4.59 18.95 13.91
C TYR A 68 -5.16 20.22 13.28
N ALA A 69 -4.32 21.10 12.71
CA ALA A 69 -4.76 22.36 12.12
C ALA A 69 -5.66 22.16 10.88
N GLU A 70 -5.47 21.06 10.14
CA GLU A 70 -6.37 20.66 9.06
C GLU A 70 -7.65 20.06 9.64
N ALA A 71 -7.54 19.09 10.54
CA ALA A 71 -8.67 18.41 11.16
C ALA A 71 -9.62 19.37 11.90
N SER A 72 -9.08 20.36 12.64
CA SER A 72 -9.88 21.28 13.45
C SER A 72 -10.81 22.19 12.65
N LYS A 73 -10.59 22.31 11.34
CA LYS A 73 -11.44 23.09 10.44
C LYS A 73 -12.76 22.37 10.12
N HIS A 74 -12.79 21.05 10.30
CA HIS A 74 -13.90 20.18 10.00
C HIS A 74 -14.71 19.87 11.27
N GLU A 75 -16.03 20.00 11.21
CA GLU A 75 -16.90 19.82 12.39
C GLU A 75 -16.95 18.36 12.82
N GLU A 76 -17.02 17.44 11.85
CA GLU A 76 -17.02 15.99 12.08
C GLU A 76 -15.82 15.55 12.92
N TRP A 77 -14.63 16.09 12.61
CA TRP A 77 -13.41 15.81 13.34
C TRP A 77 -13.39 16.45 14.73
N ARG A 78 -13.92 17.66 14.89
CA ARG A 78 -14.05 18.30 16.22
C ARG A 78 -15.01 17.53 17.12
N GLN A 79 -16.12 17.07 16.58
CA GLN A 79 -17.09 16.28 17.32
C GLN A 79 -16.48 14.95 17.75
N ALA A 80 -15.85 14.22 16.83
CA ALA A 80 -15.17 12.96 17.13
C ALA A 80 -14.09 13.13 18.21
N MET A 81 -13.27 14.17 18.12
CA MET A 81 -12.27 14.49 19.16
C MET A 81 -12.91 14.76 20.54
N THR A 82 -14.05 15.46 20.56
CA THR A 82 -14.76 15.77 21.81
C THR A 82 -15.34 14.50 22.44
N GLU A 83 -15.94 13.64 21.63
CA GLU A 83 -16.49 12.36 22.07
C GLU A 83 -15.40 11.44 22.61
N GLU A 84 -14.24 11.39 21.96
CA GLU A 84 -13.11 10.59 22.41
C GLU A 84 -12.53 11.10 23.74
N ILE A 85 -12.36 12.42 23.90
CA ILE A 85 -11.91 12.98 25.19
C ILE A 85 -12.91 12.63 26.31
N ALA A 86 -14.21 12.76 26.06
CA ALA A 86 -15.23 12.39 27.04
C ALA A 86 -15.21 10.89 27.37
N SER A 87 -14.90 10.03 26.40
CA SER A 87 -14.77 8.58 26.58
C SER A 87 -13.57 8.25 27.50
N ILE A 88 -12.44 8.93 27.30
CA ILE A 88 -11.22 8.79 28.09
C ILE A 88 -11.46 9.20 29.55
N GLU A 89 -12.12 10.35 29.75
CA GLU A 89 -12.46 10.86 31.08
C GLU A 89 -13.41 9.90 31.82
N LYS A 90 -14.43 9.40 31.11
CA LYS A 90 -15.40 8.45 31.68
C LYS A 90 -14.74 7.15 32.15
N ASN A 91 -13.76 6.65 31.40
CA ASN A 91 -13.09 5.39 31.71
C ASN A 91 -11.96 5.56 32.73
N ALA A 92 -11.58 6.80 33.07
CA ALA A 92 -10.45 7.12 33.95
C ALA A 92 -9.13 6.43 33.56
N THR A 93 -8.97 6.09 32.28
CA THR A 93 -7.83 5.31 31.78
C THR A 93 -6.57 6.16 31.65
N TRP A 94 -6.72 7.46 31.36
CA TRP A 94 -5.62 8.39 31.15
C TRP A 94 -5.84 9.66 31.97
N SER A 95 -4.75 10.27 32.44
CA SER A 95 -4.78 11.56 33.15
C SER A 95 -3.96 12.60 32.39
N ILE A 96 -4.50 13.81 32.26
CA ILE A 96 -3.78 14.94 31.68
C ILE A 96 -2.70 15.37 32.68
N THR A 97 -1.45 15.37 32.25
CA THR A 97 -0.31 15.83 33.05
C THR A 97 0.23 17.14 32.49
N GLN A 98 0.83 17.94 33.36
CA GLN A 98 1.47 19.19 32.94
C GLN A 98 2.74 18.85 32.15
N LEU A 99 2.98 19.59 31.06
CA LEU A 99 4.19 19.45 30.27
C LEU A 99 5.42 19.82 31.15
N PRO A 100 6.45 18.95 31.25
CA PRO A 100 7.66 19.28 31.98
C PRO A 100 8.38 20.51 31.41
N PRO A 101 8.98 21.36 32.25
CA PRO A 101 9.60 22.62 31.81
C PRO A 101 10.76 22.40 30.82
N GLU A 102 11.42 21.24 30.85
CA GLU A 102 12.55 20.90 29.98
C GLU A 102 12.14 20.46 28.56
N ALA A 103 10.84 20.25 28.31
CA ALA A 103 10.34 19.75 27.02
C ALA A 103 9.97 20.86 26.02
N ARG A 104 10.01 22.13 26.44
CA ARG A 104 9.86 23.28 25.53
C ARG A 104 11.23 23.68 25.01
N HIS A 105 11.63 23.12 23.87
CA HIS A 105 12.87 23.47 23.16
C HIS A 105 12.59 24.26 21.89
#